data_AF-A0A6A6SNL3-F1
#
_entry.id   AF-A0A6A6SNL3-F1
#
_cell.length_a   1.000
_cell.length_b   1.000
_cell.length_c   1.000
_cell.angle_alpha   90.00
_cell.angle_beta   90.00
_cell.angle_gamma   90.00
#
_symmetry.space_group_name_H-M   'P 1'
#
loop_
_entity.id
_entity.type
_entity.pdbx_description
1 polymer ?
#
loop_
_entity_poly.entity_id
_entity_poly.type
_entity_poly.pdbx_seq_one_letter_code
_entity_poly.pdbx_strand_id
1 'polypeptide(L)'
;MVSKHGGAVALGGSHFYSELDGDWHEAANILRRLSKNTYCLQWLDLEGCAWIQALTWEPEDTSSSTTRRTTRARGLGHAALADSGNRRRADAAWEASAAHVGPDWNGAWRQVEYINMFQGWMPRDVQRVQSMPAGYVNVQLLSWLREHGDDEAYADKWGDGSVSDWVEREKGCRSTGVEILRRRRKWEGRWVCVDHGWEVGVRVRRGDGEGEDE
;
A
#
# COMPACT_ATOMS: atom_id res chain seq x y z
N MET A 1 5.08 26.49 6.40
CA MET A 1 3.68 26.74 6.83
C MET A 1 3.18 25.48 7.53
N VAL A 2 2.79 25.58 8.80
CA VAL A 2 2.11 24.48 9.52
C VAL A 2 0.62 24.81 9.55
N SER A 3 -0.22 23.89 9.07
CA SER A 3 -1.67 24.07 9.00
C SER A 3 -2.27 24.28 10.40
N LYS A 4 -3.23 25.20 10.52
CA LYS A 4 -3.98 25.49 11.77
C LYS A 4 -4.86 24.33 12.25
N HIS A 5 -5.06 23.29 11.44
CA HIS A 5 -5.99 22.18 11.73
C HIS A 5 -5.32 20.81 11.95
N GLY A 6 -3.98 20.72 11.92
CA GLY A 6 -3.27 19.45 12.11
C GLY A 6 -2.35 19.52 13.31
N GLY A 7 -2.60 18.69 14.34
CA GLY A 7 -1.62 18.46 15.39
C GLY A 7 -0.27 18.05 14.78
N ALA A 8 0.83 18.52 15.37
CA ALA A 8 2.17 18.26 14.84
C ALA A 8 2.38 16.75 14.61
N VAL A 9 2.62 16.38 13.35
CA VAL A 9 3.03 15.02 13.00
C VAL A 9 4.48 14.89 13.43
N ALA A 10 4.76 13.99 14.38
CA ALA A 10 6.12 13.65 14.73
C ALA A 10 6.75 12.88 13.57
N LEU A 11 7.48 13.59 12.71
CA LEU A 11 8.26 13.06 11.58
C LEU A 11 9.66 12.66 12.06
N GLY A 12 9.74 11.72 12.99
CA GLY A 12 11.00 11.34 13.65
C GLY A 12 11.37 9.87 13.51
N GLY A 13 10.73 9.14 12.58
CA GLY A 13 10.85 7.70 12.45
C GLY A 13 11.66 7.23 11.24
N SER A 14 11.61 7.95 10.12
CA SER A 14 12.47 7.63 8.97
C SER A 14 13.89 8.10 9.21
N HIS A 15 14.83 7.16 9.20
CA HIS A 15 16.25 7.43 9.07
C HIS A 15 16.64 7.43 7.58
N PHE A 16 17.80 8.00 7.23
CA PHE A 16 18.34 8.08 5.86
C PHE A 16 18.42 6.74 5.11
N TYR A 17 18.36 5.60 5.81
CA TYR A 17 18.43 4.25 5.23
C TYR A 17 17.09 3.51 5.21
N SER A 18 15.98 4.14 5.59
CA SER A 18 14.67 3.46 5.71
C SER A 18 14.21 2.78 4.42
N GLU A 19 14.49 3.39 3.25
CA GLU A 19 14.19 2.79 1.94
C GLU A 19 15.07 1.57 1.65
N LEU A 20 16.32 1.57 2.13
CA LEU A 20 17.27 0.47 1.96
C LEU A 20 16.93 -0.71 2.88
N ASP A 21 16.46 -0.39 4.09
CA ASP A 21 16.14 -1.35 5.14
C ASP A 21 14.70 -1.90 5.03
N GLY A 22 13.91 -1.41 4.06
CA GLY A 22 12.51 -1.80 3.92
C GLY A 22 11.64 -1.36 5.10
N ASP A 23 12.09 -0.36 5.86
CA ASP A 23 11.34 0.20 6.99
C ASP A 23 10.31 1.21 6.48
N TRP A 24 9.09 0.72 6.28
CA TRP A 24 7.96 1.54 5.87
C TRP A 24 7.12 2.03 7.06
N HIS A 25 7.64 1.98 8.30
CA HIS A 25 6.88 2.32 9.51
C HIS A 25 6.24 3.70 9.45
N GLU A 26 7.01 4.73 9.07
CA GLU A 26 6.51 6.11 9.01
C GLU A 26 5.45 6.26 7.91
N ALA A 27 5.74 5.76 6.70
CA ALA A 27 4.80 5.78 5.59
C ALA A 27 3.48 5.07 5.95
N ALA A 28 3.57 3.89 6.57
CA ALA A 28 2.41 3.12 7.03
C ALA A 28 1.60 3.87 8.10
N ASN A 29 2.26 4.59 9.02
CA ASN A 29 1.59 5.41 10.02
C ASN A 29 0.90 6.64 9.40
N ILE A 30 1.52 7.28 8.41
CA ILE A 30 0.91 8.37 7.64
C ILE A 30 -0.33 7.85 6.90
N LEU A 31 -0.22 6.74 6.18
CA LEU A 31 -1.33 6.11 5.46
C LEU A 31 -2.48 5.71 6.39
N ARG A 32 -2.17 5.21 7.60
CA ARG A 32 -3.17 4.93 8.64
C ARG A 32 -3.93 6.18 9.10
N ARG A 33 -3.25 7.32 9.24
CA ARG A 33 -3.90 8.58 9.62
C ARG A 33 -4.70 9.14 8.46
N LEU A 34 -4.17 9.05 7.24
CA LEU A 34 -4.87 9.42 6.02
C LEU A 34 -6.17 8.61 5.89
N SER A 35 -6.12 7.30 6.14
CA SER A 35 -7.28 6.44 5.99
C SER A 35 -8.43 6.83 6.92
N LYS A 36 -8.11 7.20 8.17
CA LYS A 36 -9.11 7.67 9.14
C LYS A 36 -9.82 8.95 8.72
N ASN A 37 -9.20 9.78 7.88
CA ASN A 37 -9.78 11.03 7.38
C ASN A 37 -10.43 10.89 6.00
N THR A 38 -10.33 9.73 5.35
CA THR A 38 -10.79 9.49 3.96
C THR A 38 -11.76 8.30 3.89
N TYR A 39 -12.76 8.28 4.77
CA TYR A 39 -13.65 7.13 4.98
C TYR A 39 -14.62 6.82 3.81
N CYS A 40 -14.85 7.79 2.92
CA CYS A 40 -15.65 7.63 1.69
C CYS A 40 -14.81 7.42 0.43
N LEU A 41 -13.49 7.24 0.57
CA LEU A 41 -12.62 7.08 -0.60
C LEU A 41 -12.98 5.79 -1.33
N GLN A 42 -13.31 5.90 -2.62
CA GLN A 42 -13.59 4.77 -3.51
C GLN A 42 -12.44 4.50 -4.48
N TRP A 43 -11.70 5.55 -4.82
CA TRP A 43 -10.64 5.55 -5.83
C TRP A 43 -9.35 6.04 -5.19
N LEU A 44 -8.30 5.22 -5.25
CA LEU A 44 -6.98 5.56 -4.71
C LEU A 44 -5.94 5.45 -5.82
N ASP A 45 -5.49 6.58 -6.34
CA ASP A 45 -4.43 6.62 -7.34
C ASP A 45 -3.07 6.77 -6.67
N LEU A 46 -2.19 5.80 -6.85
CA LEU A 46 -0.82 5.77 -6.32
C LEU A 46 0.19 5.56 -7.44
N GLU A 47 -0.13 6.03 -8.65
CA GLU A 47 0.79 5.99 -9.78
C GLU A 47 2.16 6.61 -9.42
N GLY A 48 3.23 5.87 -9.69
CA GLY A 48 4.61 6.29 -9.41
C GLY A 48 4.96 6.40 -7.92
N CYS A 49 4.09 5.98 -7.01
CA CYS A 49 4.34 6.09 -5.58
C CYS A 49 5.36 5.05 -5.10
N ALA A 50 6.37 5.47 -4.34
CA ALA A 50 7.34 4.55 -3.74
C ALA A 50 6.77 3.81 -2.50
N TRP A 51 5.68 4.31 -1.91
CA TRP A 51 5.15 3.81 -0.63
C TRP A 51 4.14 2.66 -0.78
N ILE A 52 4.06 2.01 -1.96
CA ILE A 52 3.09 0.92 -2.19
C ILE A 52 3.25 -0.17 -1.13
N GLN A 53 4.48 -0.59 -0.81
CA GLN A 53 4.74 -1.62 0.20
C GLN A 53 4.23 -1.22 1.60
N ALA A 54 4.20 0.07 1.93
CA ALA A 54 3.71 0.60 3.19
C ALA A 54 2.19 0.34 3.42
N LEU A 55 1.43 0.08 2.35
CA LEU A 55 0.00 -0.24 2.43
C LEU A 55 -0.29 -1.55 3.17
N THR A 56 0.71 -2.44 3.23
CA THR A 56 0.60 -3.76 3.85
C THR A 56 1.70 -4.05 4.86
N TRP A 57 2.58 -3.08 5.11
CA TRP A 57 3.69 -3.23 6.06
C TRP A 57 3.20 -3.58 7.47
N GLU A 58 3.89 -4.53 8.09
CA GLU A 58 3.73 -4.92 9.49
C GLU A 58 5.11 -4.88 10.14
N PRO A 59 5.29 -4.34 11.36
CA PRO A 59 6.58 -4.36 12.04
C PRO A 59 7.00 -5.81 12.31
N GLU A 60 8.27 -6.14 12.11
CA GLU A 60 8.78 -7.51 12.31
C GLU A 60 8.76 -7.98 13.79
N ASP A 61 8.35 -7.12 14.72
CA ASP A 61 8.38 -7.36 16.16
C ASP A 61 7.22 -8.24 16.68
N THR A 62 6.85 -9.35 16.03
CA THR A 62 6.07 -10.43 16.69
C THR A 62 6.11 -11.80 15.97
N SER A 63 7.04 -12.05 15.04
CA SER A 63 7.11 -13.35 14.35
C SER A 63 7.84 -14.45 15.14
N SER A 64 8.44 -14.11 16.29
CA SER A 64 9.14 -15.06 17.19
C SER A 64 8.36 -15.50 18.42
N SER A 65 7.03 -15.32 18.48
CA SER A 65 6.20 -16.08 19.43
C SER A 65 5.05 -16.78 18.72
N THR A 66 5.29 -18.04 18.39
CA THR A 66 4.25 -19.05 18.31
C THR A 66 3.50 -19.04 19.65
N THR A 67 2.39 -18.33 19.74
CA THR A 67 1.19 -18.74 20.49
C THR A 67 0.00 -17.94 19.99
N ARG A 68 -0.87 -18.66 19.28
CA ARG A 68 -2.28 -18.35 19.07
C ARG A 68 -2.87 -17.61 20.29
N ARG A 69 -3.30 -16.37 20.15
CA ARG A 69 -4.36 -15.81 21.00
C ARG A 69 -5.50 -15.29 20.15
N THR A 70 -6.30 -16.26 19.72
CA THR A 70 -7.75 -16.13 19.61
C THR A 70 -8.31 -15.55 20.91
N THR A 71 -9.14 -14.51 20.79
CA THR A 71 -10.31 -14.17 21.62
C THR A 71 -10.25 -14.36 23.15
N ARG A 72 -10.57 -13.26 23.86
CA ARG A 72 -11.07 -13.17 25.26
C ARG A 72 -10.08 -13.45 26.40
N ALA A 73 -9.69 -12.40 27.12
CA ALA A 73 -9.57 -12.32 28.59
C ALA A 73 -9.20 -10.86 28.93
N ARG A 74 -10.04 -10.07 29.61
CA ARG A 74 -10.14 -9.97 31.08
C ARG A 74 -8.76 -9.88 31.75
N GLY A 75 -8.57 -8.76 32.44
CA GLY A 75 -7.28 -8.25 32.87
C GLY A 75 -6.49 -9.16 33.80
N LEU A 76 -5.18 -8.99 33.73
CA LEU A 76 -4.23 -9.18 34.82
C LEU A 76 -3.13 -8.14 34.59
N GLY A 77 -2.96 -7.26 35.57
CA GLY A 77 -1.97 -6.19 35.56
C GLY A 77 -0.57 -6.70 35.84
N HIS A 78 0.41 -5.91 35.40
CA HIS A 78 1.74 -5.90 35.99
C HIS A 78 2.06 -4.46 36.40
N ALA A 79 1.93 -4.21 37.71
CA ALA A 79 2.56 -3.10 38.41
C ALA A 79 4.09 -3.31 38.37
N ALA A 80 4.99 -2.34 38.49
CA ALA A 80 4.96 -0.88 38.57
C ALA A 80 6.44 -0.43 38.44
N LEU A 81 6.73 0.71 37.83
CA LEU A 81 7.75 1.64 38.31
C LEU A 81 7.26 3.05 37.97
N ALA A 82 7.05 3.85 39.01
CA ALA A 82 6.49 5.18 38.94
C ALA A 82 7.54 6.18 38.45
N ASP A 83 7.17 6.99 37.46
CA ASP A 83 7.63 8.37 37.38
C ASP A 83 6.39 9.29 37.24
N SER A 84 6.13 10.00 38.33
CA SER A 84 4.98 10.87 38.50
C SER A 84 5.27 12.25 37.91
N GLY A 85 4.91 12.47 36.64
CA GLY A 85 5.04 13.80 36.05
C GLY A 85 4.23 14.13 34.80
N ASN A 86 3.75 13.16 34.01
CA ASN A 86 3.20 13.50 32.69
C ASN A 86 1.97 12.66 32.27
N ARG A 87 0.92 12.70 33.09
CA ARG A 87 -0.30 11.90 32.90
C ARG A 87 -1.23 12.34 31.75
N ARG A 88 -0.92 13.41 31.01
CA ARG A 88 -1.71 13.86 29.85
C ARG A 88 -1.07 13.56 28.48
N ARG A 89 0.17 13.06 28.46
CA ARG A 89 0.94 12.79 27.23
C ARG A 89 1.15 11.30 26.95
N ALA A 90 0.97 10.46 27.97
CA ALA A 90 1.14 9.01 27.89
C ALA A 90 -0.01 8.33 27.13
N ASP A 91 -1.25 8.81 27.25
CA ASP A 91 -2.40 8.14 26.63
C ASP A 91 -2.32 8.11 25.09
N ALA A 92 -1.72 9.13 24.47
CA ALA A 92 -1.49 9.17 23.02
C ALA A 92 -0.27 8.34 22.55
N ALA A 93 0.69 8.08 23.45
CA ALA A 93 1.92 7.36 23.12
C ALA A 93 1.75 5.83 23.22
N TRP A 94 0.89 5.35 24.12
CA TRP A 94 0.66 3.91 24.34
C TRP A 94 -0.39 3.30 23.39
N GLU A 95 -1.28 4.09 22.78
CA GLU A 95 -2.15 3.60 21.70
C GLU A 95 -1.40 3.35 20.38
N ALA A 96 -0.22 3.96 20.20
CA ALA A 96 0.57 3.81 18.99
C ALA A 96 1.18 2.40 18.85
N SER A 97 1.45 1.73 19.97
CA SER A 97 2.19 0.45 20.02
C SER A 97 1.32 -0.80 19.82
N ALA A 98 -0.01 -0.70 19.98
CA ALA A 98 -0.93 -1.84 19.83
C ALA A 98 -1.86 -1.74 18.61
N ALA A 99 -1.90 -0.58 17.95
CA ALA A 99 -2.72 -0.37 16.77
C ALA A 99 -1.96 -0.82 15.51
N HIS A 100 -2.58 -1.68 14.70
CA HIS A 100 -2.13 -2.09 13.36
C HIS A 100 -1.38 -0.94 12.68
N VAL A 101 -0.13 -1.19 12.26
CA VAL A 101 0.68 -0.21 11.53
C VAL A 101 0.27 -0.33 10.06
N GLY A 102 -0.17 0.76 9.44
CA GLY A 102 -0.74 0.73 8.09
C GLY A 102 -2.26 0.96 8.04
N PRO A 103 -2.78 1.23 6.83
CA PRO A 103 -4.18 1.56 6.62
C PRO A 103 -5.11 0.38 6.92
N ASP A 104 -6.30 0.70 7.44
CA ASP A 104 -7.35 -0.29 7.70
C ASP A 104 -8.23 -0.47 6.47
N TRP A 105 -7.93 -1.52 5.72
CA TRP A 105 -8.65 -1.90 4.49
C TRP A 105 -10.10 -2.33 4.71
N ASN A 106 -10.49 -2.78 5.91
CA ASN A 106 -11.86 -3.24 6.18
C ASN A 106 -12.66 -2.30 7.10
N GLY A 107 -12.02 -1.31 7.71
CA GLY A 107 -12.68 -0.24 8.46
C GLY A 107 -12.73 1.07 7.67
N ALA A 108 -11.70 1.90 7.82
CA ALA A 108 -11.70 3.26 7.28
C ALA A 108 -11.68 3.28 5.75
N TRP A 109 -10.87 2.41 5.12
CA TRP A 109 -10.81 2.29 3.66
C TRP A 109 -11.71 1.19 3.10
N ARG A 110 -12.72 0.74 3.85
CA ARG A 110 -13.64 -0.31 3.39
C ARG A 110 -14.33 0.01 2.06
N GLN A 111 -14.47 1.30 1.74
CA GLN A 111 -15.12 1.76 0.52
C GLN A 111 -14.20 1.87 -0.70
N VAL A 112 -12.87 1.73 -0.52
CA VAL A 112 -11.94 1.75 -1.65
C VAL A 112 -12.23 0.53 -2.51
N GLU A 113 -12.58 0.76 -3.77
CA GLU A 113 -12.98 -0.25 -4.75
C GLU A 113 -12.02 -0.30 -5.93
N TYR A 114 -11.17 0.72 -6.08
CA TYR A 114 -10.12 0.77 -7.08
C TYR A 114 -8.85 1.38 -6.50
N ILE A 115 -7.71 0.75 -6.83
CA ILE A 115 -6.38 1.25 -6.55
C ILE A 115 -5.50 1.15 -7.80
N ASN A 116 -4.88 2.25 -8.19
CA ASN A 116 -3.84 2.26 -9.20
C ASN A 116 -2.47 2.14 -8.53
N MET A 117 -1.72 1.11 -8.88
CA MET A 117 -0.36 0.81 -8.42
C MET A 117 0.64 0.81 -9.59
N PHE A 118 0.30 1.45 -10.70
CA PHE A 118 1.23 1.61 -11.81
C PHE A 118 2.49 2.35 -11.35
N GLN A 119 3.65 1.95 -11.86
CA GLN A 119 4.92 2.59 -11.51
C GLN A 119 5.14 3.94 -12.22
N GLY A 120 4.21 4.36 -13.08
CA GLY A 120 4.27 5.61 -13.84
C GLY A 120 5.03 5.52 -15.16
N TRP A 121 5.74 4.41 -15.40
CA TRP A 121 6.40 4.15 -16.68
C TRP A 121 6.60 2.64 -16.90
N MET A 122 7.02 2.25 -18.11
CA MET A 122 7.30 0.87 -18.52
C MET A 122 8.59 0.76 -19.35
N PRO A 123 9.38 -0.31 -19.15
CA PRO A 123 10.52 -0.62 -20.01
C PRO A 123 10.10 -1.02 -21.42
N ARG A 124 10.77 -0.44 -22.43
CA ARG A 124 10.62 -0.85 -23.84
C ARG A 124 11.71 -1.84 -24.32
N ASP A 125 12.82 -1.92 -23.59
CA ASP A 125 13.99 -2.72 -23.99
C ASP A 125 13.74 -4.23 -23.78
N VAL A 126 13.23 -4.88 -24.82
CA VAL A 126 12.95 -6.33 -24.87
C VAL A 126 14.21 -7.15 -24.58
N GLN A 127 15.38 -6.72 -25.05
CA GLN A 127 16.63 -7.47 -24.88
C GLN A 127 17.05 -7.49 -23.41
N ARG A 128 16.92 -6.37 -22.71
CA ARG A 128 17.17 -6.30 -21.26
C ARG A 128 16.19 -7.15 -20.47
N VAL A 129 14.92 -7.16 -20.82
CA VAL A 129 13.93 -8.01 -20.12
C VAL A 129 14.24 -9.51 -20.36
N GLN A 130 14.69 -9.88 -21.56
CA GLN A 130 15.08 -11.26 -21.91
C GLN A 130 16.36 -11.73 -21.21
N SER A 131 17.29 -10.84 -20.88
CA SER A 131 18.53 -11.21 -20.20
C SER A 131 18.36 -11.41 -18.69
N MET A 132 17.22 -10.99 -18.13
CA MET A 132 16.89 -11.22 -16.73
C MET A 132 16.46 -12.67 -16.47
N PRO A 133 16.64 -13.19 -15.24
CA PRO A 133 16.10 -14.49 -14.85
C PRO A 133 14.60 -14.59 -15.13
N ALA A 134 14.15 -15.78 -15.57
CA ALA A 134 12.74 -16.01 -15.85
C ALA A 134 11.90 -15.76 -14.59
N GLY A 135 10.90 -14.88 -14.72
CA GLY A 135 9.98 -14.53 -13.65
C GLY A 135 8.63 -14.13 -14.23
N TYR A 136 7.57 -14.27 -13.44
CA TYR A 136 6.20 -14.01 -13.88
C TYR A 136 6.03 -12.62 -14.49
N VAL A 137 6.57 -11.58 -13.84
CA VAL A 137 6.55 -10.20 -14.34
C VAL A 137 7.22 -10.09 -15.70
N ASN A 138 8.40 -10.68 -15.88
CA ASN A 138 9.17 -10.60 -17.12
C ASN A 138 8.42 -11.28 -18.27
N VAL A 139 7.82 -12.45 -18.01
CA VAL A 139 7.04 -13.19 -19.01
C VAL A 139 5.80 -12.40 -19.41
N GLN A 140 5.07 -11.83 -18.44
CA GLN A 140 3.91 -10.99 -18.72
C GLN A 140 4.29 -9.75 -19.50
N LEU A 141 5.35 -9.04 -19.10
CA LEU A 141 5.83 -7.85 -19.78
C LEU A 141 6.24 -8.18 -21.23
N LEU A 142 6.98 -9.27 -21.46
CA LEU A 142 7.36 -9.70 -22.81
C LEU A 142 6.16 -10.07 -23.67
N SER A 143 5.15 -10.71 -23.09
CA SER A 143 3.89 -11.00 -23.80
C SER A 143 3.17 -9.71 -24.16
N TRP A 144 3.07 -8.78 -23.22
CA TRP A 144 2.42 -7.49 -23.41
C TRP A 144 3.14 -6.62 -24.46
N LEU A 145 4.47 -6.50 -24.38
CA LEU A 145 5.29 -5.76 -25.34
C LEU A 145 5.17 -6.31 -26.76
N ARG A 146 4.95 -7.62 -26.91
CA ARG A 146 4.71 -8.23 -28.22
C ARG A 146 3.38 -7.79 -28.83
N GLU A 147 2.36 -7.59 -28.00
CA GLU A 147 1.01 -7.27 -28.44
C GLU A 147 0.79 -5.74 -28.59
N HIS A 148 1.40 -4.94 -27.71
CA HIS A 148 1.11 -3.51 -27.56
C HIS A 148 2.35 -2.60 -27.71
N GLY A 149 3.54 -3.16 -28.00
CA GLY A 149 4.79 -2.40 -28.06
C GLY A 149 4.86 -1.31 -29.15
N ASP A 150 4.01 -1.43 -30.16
CA ASP A 150 3.87 -0.48 -31.28
C ASP A 150 2.57 0.32 -31.22
N ASP A 151 1.77 0.16 -30.17
CA ASP A 151 0.51 0.89 -30.00
C ASP A 151 0.79 2.30 -29.45
N GLU A 152 0.44 3.33 -30.23
CA GLU A 152 0.62 4.74 -29.86
C GLU A 152 -0.18 5.13 -28.61
N ALA A 153 -1.23 4.38 -28.26
CA ALA A 153 -2.03 4.63 -27.05
C ALA A 153 -1.23 4.51 -25.74
N TYR A 154 -0.04 3.89 -25.78
CA TYR A 154 0.84 3.73 -24.61
C TYR A 154 2.15 4.51 -24.75
N ALA A 155 2.26 5.42 -25.73
CA ALA A 155 3.47 6.18 -26.02
C ALA A 155 3.95 7.03 -24.82
N ASP A 156 3.02 7.49 -24.00
CA ASP A 156 3.26 8.29 -22.79
C ASP A 156 3.77 7.46 -21.60
N LYS A 157 3.58 6.14 -21.63
CA LYS A 157 3.99 5.24 -20.54
C LYS A 157 5.43 4.76 -20.66
N TRP A 158 6.14 5.07 -21.74
CA TRP A 158 7.52 4.62 -21.89
C TRP A 158 8.47 5.41 -20.98
N GLY A 159 9.39 4.70 -20.33
CA GLY A 159 10.47 5.33 -19.54
C GLY A 159 11.82 4.69 -19.82
N ASP A 160 12.88 5.42 -19.51
CA ASP A 160 14.29 5.07 -19.76
C ASP A 160 15.05 4.62 -18.51
N GLY A 161 14.32 4.32 -17.43
CA GLY A 161 14.90 3.89 -16.16
C GLY A 161 15.53 2.49 -16.18
N SER A 162 16.07 2.09 -15.04
CA SER A 162 16.63 0.75 -14.83
C SER A 162 15.53 -0.32 -14.92
N VAL A 163 15.64 -1.21 -15.90
CA VAL A 163 14.69 -2.32 -16.13
C VAL A 163 14.66 -3.27 -14.94
N SER A 164 15.81 -3.56 -14.33
CA SER A 164 15.88 -4.43 -13.15
C SER A 164 15.12 -3.85 -11.97
N ASP A 165 15.30 -2.54 -11.75
CA ASP A 165 14.68 -1.86 -10.61
C ASP A 165 13.17 -1.74 -10.83
N TRP A 166 12.75 -1.49 -12.07
CA TRP A 166 11.34 -1.50 -12.45
C TRP A 166 10.70 -2.86 -12.21
N VAL A 167 11.35 -3.95 -12.63
CA VAL A 167 10.84 -5.30 -12.42
C VAL A 167 10.75 -5.63 -10.93
N GLU A 168 11.73 -5.23 -10.13
CA GLU A 168 11.72 -5.52 -8.70
C GLU A 168 10.62 -4.74 -7.97
N ARG A 169 10.45 -3.46 -8.31
CA ARG A 169 9.32 -2.66 -7.84
C ARG A 169 7.97 -3.24 -8.28
N GLU A 170 7.86 -3.73 -9.52
CA GLU A 170 6.63 -4.35 -10.04
C GLU A 170 6.23 -5.57 -9.22
N LYS A 171 7.20 -6.42 -8.87
CA LYS A 171 6.97 -7.57 -7.98
C LYS A 171 6.48 -7.10 -6.61
N GLY A 172 7.09 -6.06 -6.05
CA GLY A 172 6.66 -5.45 -4.79
C GLY A 172 5.23 -4.94 -4.85
N CYS A 173 4.85 -4.25 -5.94
CA CYS A 173 3.50 -3.74 -6.16
C CYS A 173 2.49 -4.89 -6.25
N ARG A 174 2.78 -5.93 -7.03
CA ARG A 174 1.92 -7.12 -7.19
C ARG A 174 1.76 -7.89 -5.88
N SER A 175 2.85 -8.07 -5.13
CA SER A 175 2.81 -8.71 -3.81
C SER A 175 1.92 -7.93 -2.84
N THR A 176 2.04 -6.60 -2.83
CA THR A 176 1.19 -5.72 -2.02
C THR A 176 -0.28 -5.84 -2.45
N GLY A 177 -0.57 -5.84 -3.75
CA GLY A 177 -1.92 -6.02 -4.28
C GLY A 177 -2.56 -7.34 -3.84
N VAL A 178 -1.83 -8.45 -3.95
CA VAL A 178 -2.26 -9.76 -3.45
C VAL A 178 -2.56 -9.73 -1.95
N GLU A 179 -1.70 -9.07 -1.16
CA GLU A 179 -1.88 -8.96 0.29
C GLU A 179 -3.10 -8.12 0.67
N ILE A 180 -3.38 -7.02 -0.06
CA ILE A 180 -4.62 -6.24 0.12
C ILE A 180 -5.84 -7.11 -0.14
N LEU A 181 -5.86 -7.85 -1.26
CA LEU A 181 -6.96 -8.76 -1.59
C LEU A 181 -7.14 -9.87 -0.55
N ARG A 182 -6.03 -10.40 -0.03
CA ARG A 182 -6.04 -11.39 1.06
C ARG A 182 -6.67 -10.80 2.33
N ARG A 183 -6.30 -9.56 2.71
CA ARG A 183 -6.88 -8.84 3.85
C ARG A 183 -8.37 -8.55 3.65
N ARG A 184 -8.80 -8.18 2.44
CA ARG A 184 -10.21 -7.98 2.09
C ARG A 184 -11.01 -9.26 2.25
N ARG A 185 -10.52 -10.36 1.66
CA ARG A 185 -11.19 -11.67 1.71
C ARG A 185 -11.33 -12.19 3.14
N LYS A 186 -10.29 -12.04 3.98
CA LYS A 186 -10.28 -12.54 5.36
C LYS A 186 -11.42 -11.97 6.22
N TRP A 187 -11.88 -10.76 5.93
CA TRP A 187 -12.91 -10.05 6.70
C TRP A 187 -14.18 -9.79 5.89
N GLU A 188 -14.39 -10.54 4.80
CA GLU A 188 -15.58 -10.44 3.94
C GLU A 188 -15.81 -9.01 3.40
N GLY A 189 -14.73 -8.26 3.20
CA GLY A 189 -14.76 -6.90 2.67
C GLY A 189 -15.11 -6.88 1.18
N ARG A 190 -15.55 -5.71 0.70
CA ARG A 190 -15.81 -5.49 -0.73
C ARG A 190 -14.54 -5.73 -1.56
N TRP A 191 -14.75 -6.23 -2.78
CA TRP A 191 -13.69 -6.42 -3.76
C TRP A 191 -13.01 -5.10 -4.10
N VAL A 192 -11.70 -5.14 -4.31
CA VAL A 192 -10.90 -4.00 -4.76
C VAL A 192 -10.25 -4.38 -6.07
N CYS A 193 -10.41 -3.55 -7.09
CA CYS A 193 -9.66 -3.67 -8.32
C CYS A 193 -8.27 -3.08 -8.11
N VAL A 194 -7.23 -3.89 -8.32
CA VAL A 194 -5.83 -3.45 -8.28
C VAL A 194 -5.35 -3.33 -9.71
N ASP A 195 -5.09 -2.11 -10.16
CA ASP A 195 -4.55 -1.83 -11.48
C ASP A 195 -3.05 -1.62 -11.40
N HIS A 196 -2.31 -2.23 -12.33
CA HIS A 196 -0.87 -2.03 -12.49
C HIS A 196 -0.54 -1.15 -13.71
N GLY A 197 -1.55 -0.61 -14.41
CA GLY A 197 -1.42 0.39 -15.47
C GLY A 197 -1.18 -0.18 -16.87
N TRP A 198 -0.97 -1.49 -16.99
CA TRP A 198 -0.68 -2.16 -18.26
C TRP A 198 -1.34 -3.53 -18.39
N GLU A 199 -2.26 -3.88 -17.49
CA GLU A 199 -3.06 -5.09 -17.65
C GLU A 199 -4.25 -4.82 -18.55
N VAL A 200 -4.40 -5.65 -19.58
CA VAL A 200 -5.50 -5.54 -20.54
C VAL A 200 -6.82 -5.82 -19.83
N GLY A 201 -7.60 -4.78 -19.56
CA GLY A 201 -9.01 -4.93 -19.17
C GLY A 201 -9.38 -4.59 -17.72
N VAL A 202 -8.62 -3.75 -17.02
CA VAL A 202 -9.17 -3.08 -15.83
C VAL A 202 -10.21 -2.05 -16.28
N ARG A 203 -11.42 -2.53 -16.59
CA ARG A 203 -12.59 -1.68 -16.68
C ARG A 203 -12.94 -1.26 -15.26
N VAL A 204 -12.42 -0.11 -14.88
CA VAL A 204 -13.07 0.79 -13.93
C VAL A 204 -14.56 0.75 -14.23
N ARG A 205 -15.35 0.12 -13.36
CA ARG A 205 -16.80 0.33 -13.37
C ARG A 205 -16.98 1.81 -13.03
N ARG A 206 -16.93 2.68 -14.04
CA ARG A 206 -17.62 3.97 -13.93
C ARG A 206 -19.05 3.57 -13.63
N GLY A 207 -19.57 4.05 -12.50
CA GLY A 207 -20.99 3.93 -12.26
C GLY A 207 -21.68 4.63 -13.41
N ASP A 208 -22.25 3.85 -14.33
CA ASP A 208 -23.14 4.33 -15.37
C ASP A 208 -24.38 4.88 -14.65
N GLY A 209 -24.28 6.13 -14.22
CA GLY A 209 -25.44 6.97 -13.98
C GLY A 209 -25.97 7.40 -15.33
N GLU A 210 -26.61 6.46 -16.04
CA GLU A 210 -27.56 6.80 -17.09
C GLU A 210 -28.75 7.46 -16.38
N GLY A 211 -28.68 8.79 -16.26
CA GLY A 211 -29.88 9.60 -16.18
C GLY A 211 -30.53 9.53 -17.55
N GLU A 212 -31.54 8.68 -17.68
CA GLU A 212 -32.49 8.77 -18.78
C GLU A 212 -33.22 10.09 -18.64
N ASP A 213 -33.06 10.93 -19.66
CA ASP A 213 -33.79 12.17 -19.88
C ASP A 213 -35.30 11.90 -19.92
N GLU A 214 -36.07 12.73 -19.19
CA GLU A 214 -37.52 12.93 -19.38
C GLU A 214 -37.77 14.31 -19.99
#